data_AF-A0A448XMK5-F1
#
_entry.id   AF-A0A448XMK5-F1
#
_cell.length_a   1.000
_cell.length_b   1.000
_cell.length_c   1.000
_cell.angle_alpha   90.00
_cell.angle_beta   90.00
_cell.angle_gamma   90.00
#
_symmetry.space_group_name_H-M   'P 1'
#
loop_
_entity.id
_entity.type
_entity.pdbx_description
1 polymer ?
#
loop_
_entity_poly.entity_id
_entity_poly.type
_entity_poly.pdbx_seq_one_letter_code
_entity_poly.pdbx_strand_id
1 'polypeptide(L)'
;MTEADSLLKDLLDLMVKKTCVNYEPIVKLLLEKDDQIKKSIKEDVNYNLVEIQNAIRKKIDCLKSDCLKSDQLILDYQMQLKKAEVLLSTALFYSRQKIDSMATAVKNPVDIEELIRFSHRISATHGAVAPDNWVQGDTRRPYPNKEEIRRGYLGYLDDAGIFQQSLWDAVAATNAAGANACSSSNPSSSSAAPLSSTISHRPANVTQHSSSSLENNTRGSFEYSYVKSYTIFDDGKN
;
A
#
# COMPACT_ATOMS: atom_id res chain seq x y z
N MET A 1 -0.79 -56.74 58.85
CA MET A 1 0.42 -57.53 59.18
C MET A 1 0.14 -58.61 60.23
N THR A 2 -0.69 -58.34 61.24
CA THR A 2 -1.04 -59.28 62.32
C THR A 2 -1.71 -60.60 61.91
N GLU A 3 -2.47 -60.63 60.81
CA GLU A 3 -3.25 -61.82 60.41
C GLU A 3 -2.42 -62.86 59.64
N ALA A 4 -1.52 -62.42 58.76
CA ALA A 4 -0.59 -63.31 58.05
C ALA A 4 0.38 -63.99 59.04
N ASP A 5 0.87 -63.23 60.03
CA ASP A 5 1.71 -63.74 61.10
C ASP A 5 0.95 -64.76 61.98
N SER A 6 -0.36 -64.58 62.18
CA SER A 6 -1.22 -65.54 62.90
C SER A 6 -1.37 -66.86 62.14
N LEU A 7 -1.59 -66.82 60.83
CA LEU A 7 -1.71 -68.03 59.99
C LEU A 7 -0.39 -68.82 59.91
N LEU A 8 0.74 -68.10 59.84
CA LEU A 8 2.07 -68.69 59.83
C LEU A 8 2.37 -69.38 61.18
N LYS A 9 1.92 -68.77 62.28
CA LYS A 9 2.01 -69.31 63.63
C LYS A 9 1.15 -70.58 63.81
N ASP A 10 -0.07 -70.59 63.26
CA ASP A 10 -0.96 -71.76 63.27
C ASP A 10 -0.36 -72.92 62.46
N LEU A 11 0.25 -72.65 61.30
CA LEU A 11 0.93 -73.65 60.48
C LEU A 11 2.13 -74.27 61.21
N LEU A 12 2.91 -73.43 61.91
CA LEU A 12 4.02 -73.86 62.75
C LEU A 12 3.54 -74.73 63.93
N ASP A 13 2.45 -74.35 64.59
CA ASP A 13 1.90 -75.08 65.73
C ASP A 13 1.28 -76.43 65.31
N LEU A 14 0.68 -76.51 64.11
CA LEU A 14 0.18 -77.75 63.50
C LEU A 14 1.31 -78.71 63.11
N MET A 15 2.41 -78.18 62.55
CA MET A 15 3.60 -78.98 62.21
C MET A 15 4.31 -79.52 63.45
N VAL A 16 4.36 -78.75 64.54
CA VAL A 16 4.93 -79.18 65.83
C VAL A 16 4.08 -80.28 66.49
N LYS A 17 2.75 -80.25 66.33
CA LYS A 17 1.81 -81.25 66.88
C LYS A 17 1.66 -82.54 66.06
N LYS A 18 2.37 -82.67 64.92
CA LYS A 18 2.51 -83.90 64.11
C LYS A 18 1.20 -84.68 63.89
N THR A 19 0.11 -83.97 63.64
CA THR A 19 -1.21 -84.54 63.37
C THR A 19 -1.50 -84.45 61.87
N CYS A 20 -1.88 -85.58 61.27
CA CYS A 20 -2.27 -85.70 59.86
C CYS A 20 -3.56 -84.92 59.60
N VAL A 21 -3.45 -83.62 59.36
CA VAL A 21 -4.55 -82.76 58.94
C VAL A 21 -4.11 -82.07 57.66
N ASN A 22 -4.96 -82.17 56.65
CA ASN A 22 -4.72 -81.68 55.30
C ASN A 22 -4.34 -80.17 55.34
N TYR A 23 -3.09 -79.86 55.02
CA TYR A 23 -2.47 -78.52 55.02
C TYR A 23 -2.81 -77.71 53.75
N GLU A 24 -3.30 -78.40 52.72
CA GLU A 24 -3.66 -77.86 51.43
C GLU A 24 -4.67 -76.69 51.48
N PRO A 25 -5.75 -76.69 52.29
CA PRO A 25 -6.66 -75.55 52.40
C PRO A 25 -5.99 -74.29 52.96
N ILE A 26 -5.07 -74.42 53.93
CA ILE A 26 -4.34 -73.28 54.49
C ILE A 26 -3.36 -72.70 53.45
N VAL A 27 -2.65 -73.56 52.72
CA VAL A 27 -1.71 -73.15 51.67
C VAL A 27 -2.45 -72.47 50.51
N LYS A 28 -3.62 -73.00 50.12
CA LYS A 28 -4.49 -72.40 49.10
C LYS A 28 -4.98 -71.02 49.51
N LEU A 29 -5.39 -70.85 50.77
CA LEU A 29 -5.80 -69.55 51.30
C LEU A 29 -4.64 -68.54 51.35
N LEU A 30 -3.43 -68.97 51.72
CA LEU A 30 -2.23 -68.15 51.69
C LEU A 30 -1.88 -67.66 50.28
N LEU A 31 -1.92 -68.56 49.28
CA LEU A 31 -1.72 -68.21 47.87
C LEU A 31 -2.76 -67.22 47.36
N GLU A 32 -4.04 -67.44 47.71
CA GLU A 32 -5.11 -66.53 47.32
C GLU A 32 -4.96 -65.13 47.93
N LYS A 33 -4.49 -65.03 49.18
CA LYS A 33 -4.21 -63.74 49.82
C LYS A 33 -2.98 -63.05 49.25
N ASP A 34 -1.93 -63.80 48.92
CA ASP A 34 -0.75 -63.27 48.21
C ASP A 34 -1.14 -62.71 46.82
N ASP A 35 -2.00 -63.41 46.09
CA ASP A 35 -2.53 -62.94 44.81
C ASP A 35 -3.41 -61.70 44.95
N GLN A 36 -4.20 -61.58 46.01
CA GLN A 36 -4.96 -60.37 46.31
C GLN A 36 -4.05 -59.17 46.58
N ILE A 37 -2.98 -59.36 47.37
CA ILE A 37 -2.00 -58.30 47.67
C ILE A 37 -1.25 -57.89 46.39
N LYS A 38 -0.84 -58.84 45.55
CA LYS A 38 -0.18 -58.53 44.27
C LYS A 38 -1.11 -57.77 43.32
N LYS A 39 -2.41 -58.05 43.33
CA LYS A 39 -3.41 -57.31 42.55
C LYS A 39 -3.58 -55.89 43.07
N SER A 40 -3.75 -55.69 44.38
CA SER A 40 -3.90 -54.35 44.95
C SER A 40 -2.67 -53.47 44.72
N ILE A 41 -1.46 -54.01 44.90
CA ILE A 41 -0.22 -53.28 44.61
C ILE A 41 -0.16 -52.85 43.14
N LYS A 42 -0.55 -53.72 42.21
CA LYS A 42 -0.56 -53.39 40.77
C LYS A 42 -1.57 -52.29 40.44
N GLU A 43 -2.75 -52.34 41.05
CA GLU A 43 -3.79 -51.33 40.87
C GLU A 43 -3.34 -49.97 41.40
N ASP A 44 -2.75 -49.93 42.60
CA ASP A 44 -2.21 -48.70 43.20
C ASP A 44 -1.08 -48.08 42.35
N VAL A 45 -0.15 -48.90 41.88
CA VAL A 45 0.96 -48.44 41.01
C VAL A 45 0.42 -47.89 39.69
N ASN A 46 -0.58 -48.55 39.10
CA ASN A 46 -1.21 -48.08 37.87
C ASN A 46 -1.92 -46.74 38.10
N TYR A 47 -2.70 -46.63 39.18
CA TYR A 47 -3.35 -45.38 39.56
C TYR A 47 -2.35 -44.23 39.72
N ASN A 48 -1.26 -44.45 40.45
CA ASN A 48 -0.23 -43.43 40.67
C ASN A 48 0.47 -43.02 39.34
N LEU A 49 0.73 -43.98 38.45
CA LEU A 49 1.29 -43.72 37.13
C LEU A 49 0.33 -42.87 36.27
N VAL A 50 -0.97 -43.18 36.28
CA VAL A 50 -1.99 -42.43 35.54
C VAL A 50 -2.08 -40.99 36.06
N GLU A 51 -2.02 -40.78 37.38
CA GLU A 51 -2.02 -39.45 37.98
C GLU A 51 -0.80 -38.62 37.55
N ILE A 52 0.40 -39.21 37.60
CA ILE A 52 1.63 -38.56 37.14
C ILE A 52 1.55 -38.23 35.65
N GLN A 53 1.09 -39.16 34.82
CA GLN A 53 0.89 -38.95 33.38
C GLN A 53 -0.10 -37.81 33.11
N ASN A 54 -1.20 -37.74 33.85
CA ASN A 54 -2.18 -36.66 33.74
C ASN A 54 -1.60 -35.31 34.15
N ALA A 55 -0.80 -35.24 35.21
CA ALA A 55 -0.13 -34.02 35.63
C ALA A 55 0.88 -33.53 34.58
N ILE A 56 1.68 -34.45 34.02
CA ILE A 56 2.63 -34.14 32.94
C ILE A 56 1.87 -33.64 31.71
N ARG A 57 0.79 -34.32 31.32
CA ARG A 57 -0.01 -33.93 30.15
C ARG A 57 -0.61 -32.53 30.30
N LYS A 58 -1.19 -32.22 31.47
CA LYS A 58 -1.68 -30.87 31.78
C LYS A 58 -0.58 -29.80 31.63
N LYS A 59 0.63 -30.09 32.11
CA LYS A 59 1.76 -29.17 31.97
C LYS A 59 2.18 -28.98 30.50
N ILE A 60 2.21 -30.07 29.73
CA ILE A 60 2.48 -30.01 28.29
C ILE A 60 1.44 -29.16 27.58
N ASP A 61 0.16 -29.34 27.88
CA ASP A 61 -0.93 -28.61 27.23
C ASP A 61 -0.89 -27.10 27.58
N CYS A 62 -0.55 -26.75 28.83
CA CYS A 62 -0.32 -25.37 29.23
C CYS A 62 0.83 -24.73 28.42
N LEU A 63 1.98 -25.41 28.34
CA LEU A 63 3.14 -24.92 27.60
C LEU A 63 2.85 -24.78 26.10
N LYS A 64 2.11 -25.73 25.51
CA LYS A 64 1.67 -25.64 24.11
C LYS A 64 0.79 -24.43 23.87
N SER A 65 -0.19 -24.19 24.76
CA SER A 65 -1.04 -23.00 24.69
C SER A 65 -0.21 -21.71 24.73
N ASP A 66 0.78 -21.63 25.62
CA ASP A 66 1.61 -20.42 25.76
C ASP A 66 2.58 -20.23 24.59
N CYS A 67 3.08 -21.32 24.01
CA CYS A 67 3.84 -21.28 22.76
C CYS A 67 2.96 -20.73 21.62
N LEU A 68 1.74 -21.24 21.46
CA LEU A 68 0.81 -20.77 20.42
C LEU A 68 0.47 -19.29 20.56
N LYS A 69 0.25 -18.79 21.79
CA LYS A 69 0.03 -17.35 22.03
C LYS A 69 1.26 -16.53 21.66
N SER A 70 2.45 -17.00 22.02
CA SER A 70 3.71 -16.31 21.72
C SER A 70 3.95 -16.27 20.21
N ASP A 71 3.70 -17.37 19.50
CA ASP A 71 3.83 -17.45 18.05
C ASP A 71 2.86 -16.49 17.34
N GLN A 72 1.62 -16.37 17.83
CA GLN A 72 0.66 -15.38 17.31
C GLN A 72 1.18 -13.95 17.48
N LEU A 73 1.70 -13.61 18.66
CA LEU A 73 2.28 -12.28 18.89
C LEU A 73 3.48 -12.01 17.98
N ILE A 74 4.34 -13.01 17.76
CA ILE A 74 5.48 -12.88 16.85
C ILE A 74 4.99 -12.58 15.42
N LEU A 75 3.96 -13.28 14.95
CA LEU A 75 3.38 -13.04 13.62
C LEU A 75 2.80 -11.63 13.51
N ASP A 76 2.05 -11.18 14.51
CA ASP A 76 1.47 -9.83 14.55
C ASP A 76 2.56 -8.76 14.49
N TYR A 77 3.63 -8.91 15.29
CA TYR A 77 4.75 -7.97 15.27
C TYR A 77 5.52 -8.00 13.95
N GLN A 78 5.73 -9.17 13.35
CA GLN A 78 6.36 -9.27 12.03
C GLN A 78 5.53 -8.55 10.97
N MET A 79 4.21 -8.70 10.99
CA MET A 79 3.31 -8.03 10.05
C MET A 79 3.35 -6.50 10.24
N GLN A 80 3.31 -6.02 11.48
CA GLN A 80 3.42 -4.59 11.78
C GLN A 80 4.77 -4.02 11.32
N LEU A 81 5.87 -4.75 11.54
CA LEU A 81 7.20 -4.33 11.11
C LEU A 81 7.27 -4.24 9.58
N LYS A 82 6.71 -5.22 8.86
CA LYS A 82 6.65 -5.20 7.39
C LYS A 82 5.82 -4.04 6.87
N LYS A 83 4.69 -3.74 7.52
CA LYS A 83 3.87 -2.57 7.18
C LYS A 83 4.63 -1.25 7.40
N ALA A 84 5.35 -1.14 8.52
CA ALA A 84 6.16 0.03 8.84
C ALA A 84 7.32 0.21 7.84
N GLU A 85 7.99 -0.88 7.46
CA GLU A 85 9.06 -0.89 6.46
C GLU A 85 8.58 -0.33 5.12
N VAL A 86 7.44 -0.83 4.60
CA VAL A 86 6.86 -0.35 3.34
C VAL A 86 6.48 1.13 3.42
N LEU A 87 5.85 1.54 4.52
CA LEU A 87 5.47 2.94 4.73
C LEU A 87 6.69 3.86 4.75
N LEU A 88 7.75 3.47 5.47
CA LEU A 88 8.98 4.24 5.58
C LEU A 88 9.71 4.34 4.23
N SER A 89 9.85 3.24 3.50
CA SER A 89 10.47 3.24 2.18
C SER A 89 9.71 4.13 1.20
N THR A 90 8.38 4.10 1.25
CA THR A 90 7.52 4.95 0.40
C THR A 90 7.66 6.43 0.77
N ALA A 91 7.63 6.76 2.06
CA ALA A 91 7.81 8.12 2.54
C ALA A 91 9.19 8.68 2.17
N LEU A 92 10.24 7.86 2.28
CA LEU A 92 11.60 8.23 1.92
C LEU A 92 11.75 8.46 0.41
N PHE A 93 11.12 7.62 -0.42
CA PHE A 93 11.09 7.81 -1.87
C PHE A 93 10.45 9.16 -2.25
N TYR A 94 9.25 9.45 -1.74
CA TYR A 94 8.58 10.73 -2.03
C TYR A 94 9.33 11.94 -1.47
N SER A 95 9.95 11.80 -0.30
CA SER A 95 10.77 12.86 0.28
C SER A 95 11.97 13.19 -0.61
N ARG A 96 12.66 12.18 -1.14
CA ARG A 96 13.76 12.38 -2.10
C ARG A 96 13.27 13.05 -3.37
N GLN A 97 12.20 12.55 -3.97
CA GLN A 97 11.58 13.16 -5.14
C GLN A 97 11.21 14.64 -4.90
N LYS A 98 10.68 14.96 -3.70
CA LYS A 98 10.33 16.33 -3.33
C LYS A 98 11.57 17.22 -3.19
N ILE A 99 12.65 16.71 -2.60
CA ILE A 99 13.93 17.44 -2.48
C ILE A 99 14.49 17.73 -3.88
N ASP A 100 14.48 16.75 -4.79
CA ASP A 100 14.96 16.93 -6.17
C ASP A 100 14.12 17.96 -6.94
N SER A 101 12.79 17.94 -6.74
CA SER A 101 11.87 18.94 -7.27
C SER A 101 12.17 20.34 -6.72
N MET A 102 12.39 20.48 -5.42
CA MET A 102 12.78 21.75 -4.79
C MET A 102 14.13 22.24 -5.33
N ALA A 103 15.13 21.36 -5.46
CA ALA A 103 16.43 21.71 -6.02
C ALA A 103 16.32 22.20 -7.48
N THR A 104 15.43 21.59 -8.26
CA THR A 104 15.16 22.00 -9.65
C THR A 104 14.45 23.37 -9.71
N ALA A 105 13.50 23.62 -8.81
CA ALA A 105 12.81 24.91 -8.71
C ALA A 105 13.75 26.04 -8.27
N VAL A 106 14.68 25.76 -7.35
CA VAL A 106 15.70 26.74 -6.93
C VAL A 106 16.65 27.07 -8.09
N LYS A 107 17.00 26.09 -8.93
CA LYS A 107 17.82 26.32 -10.14
C LYS A 107 17.08 27.11 -11.23
N ASN A 108 15.76 26.94 -11.32
CA ASN A 108 14.91 27.58 -12.32
C ASN A 108 13.83 28.43 -11.64
N PRO A 109 14.19 29.58 -11.06
CA PRO A 109 13.22 30.46 -10.44
C PRO A 109 12.27 31.00 -11.53
N VAL A 110 10.97 30.90 -11.27
CA VAL A 110 9.94 31.47 -12.14
C VAL A 110 9.63 32.89 -11.65
N ASP A 111 9.63 33.86 -12.55
CA ASP A 111 9.24 35.22 -12.22
C ASP A 111 7.73 35.30 -11.91
N ILE A 112 7.40 36.00 -10.83
CA ILE A 112 6.04 36.07 -10.31
C ILE A 112 5.15 36.88 -11.27
N GLU A 113 5.69 37.92 -11.91
CA GLU A 113 4.95 38.73 -12.88
C GLU A 113 4.60 37.93 -14.14
N GLU A 114 5.53 37.10 -14.63
CA GLU A 114 5.24 36.17 -15.73
C GLU A 114 4.21 35.12 -15.32
N LEU A 115 4.34 34.54 -14.12
CA LEU A 115 3.38 33.57 -13.60
C LEU A 115 1.96 34.17 -13.50
N ILE A 116 1.85 35.41 -12.99
CA ILE A 116 0.57 36.13 -12.90
C ILE A 116 0.02 36.41 -14.30
N ARG A 117 0.85 36.91 -15.23
CA ARG A 117 0.43 37.20 -16.61
C ARG A 117 -0.07 35.94 -17.32
N PHE A 118 0.64 34.82 -17.21
CA PHE A 118 0.23 33.56 -17.82
C PHE A 118 -1.00 32.97 -17.15
N SER A 119 -1.09 33.02 -15.82
CA SER A 119 -2.27 32.58 -15.06
C SER A 119 -3.52 33.36 -15.46
N HIS A 120 -3.42 34.69 -15.54
CA HIS A 120 -4.50 35.55 -16.03
C HIS A 120 -4.88 35.22 -17.46
N ARG A 121 -3.90 35.03 -18.35
CA ARG A 121 -4.14 34.67 -19.75
C ARG A 121 -4.89 33.35 -19.87
N ILE A 122 -4.41 32.29 -19.19
CA ILE A 122 -5.05 30.95 -19.23
C ILE A 122 -6.48 31.02 -18.69
N SER A 123 -6.70 31.77 -17.61
CA SER A 123 -8.02 31.97 -17.00
C SER A 123 -8.97 32.74 -17.94
N ALA A 124 -8.48 33.81 -18.57
CA ALA A 124 -9.27 34.62 -19.50
C ALA A 124 -9.60 33.87 -20.81
N THR A 125 -8.66 33.06 -21.31
CA THR A 125 -8.82 32.32 -22.57
C THR A 125 -9.47 30.95 -22.40
N HIS A 126 -10.05 30.63 -21.22
CA HIS A 126 -10.73 29.36 -20.95
C HIS A 126 -9.88 28.13 -21.32
N GLY A 127 -8.56 28.21 -21.11
CA GLY A 127 -7.61 27.18 -21.57
C GLY A 127 -7.58 25.91 -20.73
N ALA A 128 -8.20 25.92 -19.55
CA ALA A 128 -8.20 24.79 -18.63
C ALA A 128 -9.31 23.77 -18.92
N VAL A 129 -10.51 24.22 -19.34
CA VAL A 129 -11.68 23.37 -19.63
C VAL A 129 -12.52 24.00 -20.73
N ALA A 130 -12.96 23.17 -21.67
CA ALA A 130 -13.91 23.52 -22.72
C ALA A 130 -15.35 23.61 -22.20
N PRO A 131 -16.03 24.78 -22.20
CA PRO A 131 -17.45 24.83 -21.94
C PRO A 131 -18.28 24.13 -23.03
N ASP A 132 -19.40 23.54 -22.62
CA ASP A 132 -20.27 22.68 -23.44
C ASP A 132 -20.89 23.38 -24.67
N ASN A 133 -20.85 24.71 -24.74
CA ASN A 133 -21.43 25.52 -25.82
C ASN A 133 -20.42 25.90 -26.92
N TRP A 134 -19.19 25.37 -26.89
CA TRP A 134 -18.19 25.64 -27.92
C TRP A 134 -18.64 25.11 -29.29
N VAL A 135 -18.88 26.02 -30.23
CA VAL A 135 -19.21 25.74 -31.65
C VAL A 135 -18.05 26.06 -32.59
N GLN A 136 -18.02 25.49 -33.79
CA GLN A 136 -16.92 25.71 -34.75
C GLN A 136 -16.87 27.19 -35.15
N GLY A 137 -15.71 27.84 -34.97
CA GLY A 137 -15.54 29.29 -35.20
C GLY A 137 -15.67 30.17 -33.95
N ASP A 138 -15.87 29.57 -32.77
CA ASP A 138 -15.84 30.27 -31.48
C ASP A 138 -14.40 30.70 -31.12
N THR A 139 -14.18 32.00 -30.99
CA THR A 139 -12.90 32.64 -30.64
C THR A 139 -12.46 32.39 -29.20
N ARG A 140 -13.33 31.80 -28.35
CA ARG A 140 -13.00 31.43 -26.97
C ARG A 140 -12.25 30.09 -26.86
N ARG A 141 -11.96 29.42 -27.98
CA ARG A 141 -11.25 28.14 -28.01
C ARG A 141 -9.74 28.36 -27.82
N PRO A 142 -9.07 27.55 -26.96
CA PRO A 142 -7.64 27.67 -26.70
C PRO A 142 -6.76 27.09 -27.79
N TYR A 143 -7.32 26.28 -28.70
CA TYR A 143 -6.61 25.67 -29.82
C TYR A 143 -7.13 26.20 -31.16
N PRO A 144 -6.24 26.57 -32.10
CA PRO A 144 -6.63 27.04 -33.42
C PRO A 144 -7.43 25.99 -34.22
N ASN A 145 -8.51 26.41 -34.88
CA ASN A 145 -9.27 25.55 -35.80
C ASN A 145 -8.46 25.28 -37.09
N LYS A 146 -8.72 24.18 -37.81
CA LYS A 146 -8.12 23.86 -39.12
C LYS A 146 -8.16 25.04 -40.10
N GLU A 147 -9.24 25.83 -40.07
CA GLU A 147 -9.36 27.03 -40.91
C GLU A 147 -8.39 28.14 -40.48
N GLU A 148 -8.22 28.35 -39.17
CA GLU A 148 -7.28 29.34 -38.63
C GLU A 148 -5.83 28.90 -38.81
N ILE A 149 -5.55 27.60 -38.70
CA ILE A 149 -4.25 27.01 -39.02
C ILE A 149 -3.92 27.20 -40.50
N ARG A 150 -4.90 26.98 -41.39
CA ARG A 150 -4.74 27.19 -42.85
C ARG A 150 -4.56 28.66 -43.21
N ARG A 151 -5.16 29.57 -42.45
CA ARG A 151 -4.98 31.02 -42.60
C ARG A 151 -3.67 31.52 -41.96
N GLY A 152 -3.17 30.81 -40.97
CA GLY A 152 -1.92 31.12 -40.27
C GLY A 152 -0.69 30.67 -41.06
N TYR A 153 0.48 30.94 -40.47
CA TYR A 153 1.78 30.69 -41.10
C TYR A 153 1.99 29.23 -41.52
N LEU A 154 1.40 28.28 -40.78
CA LEU A 154 1.49 26.85 -41.08
C LEU A 154 0.73 26.47 -42.36
N GLY A 155 -0.34 27.18 -42.72
CA GLY A 155 -1.12 26.91 -43.93
C GLY A 155 -0.42 27.26 -45.24
N TYR A 156 0.69 28.01 -45.17
CA TYR A 156 1.53 28.37 -46.32
C TYR A 156 2.68 27.39 -46.52
N LEU A 157 2.77 26.32 -45.72
CA LEU A 157 3.74 25.26 -45.95
C LEU A 157 3.24 24.32 -47.05
N ASP A 158 4.09 24.09 -48.05
CA ASP A 158 3.88 23.02 -49.03
C ASP A 158 4.15 21.64 -48.40
N ASP A 159 3.75 20.56 -49.07
CA ASP A 159 3.97 19.17 -48.61
C ASP A 159 5.47 18.82 -48.44
N ALA A 160 6.36 19.65 -49.01
CA ALA A 160 7.81 19.57 -48.86
C ALA A 160 8.38 20.40 -47.69
N GLY A 161 7.54 21.05 -46.87
CA GLY A 161 7.95 21.88 -45.73
C GLY A 161 8.53 23.24 -46.12
N ILE A 162 8.31 23.67 -47.35
CA ILE A 162 8.80 24.94 -47.89
C ILE A 162 7.69 25.98 -47.73
N PHE A 163 8.01 27.13 -47.12
CA PHE A 163 7.07 28.25 -47.03
C PHE A 163 6.83 28.81 -48.43
N GLN A 164 5.61 28.64 -48.94
CA GLN A 164 5.14 29.31 -50.13
C GLN A 164 5.10 30.82 -49.88
N GLN A 165 5.38 31.59 -50.93
CA GLN A 165 5.44 33.04 -50.89
C GLN A 165 4.17 33.58 -50.23
N SER A 166 4.32 34.22 -49.07
CA SER A 166 3.16 34.57 -48.26
C SER A 166 2.28 35.55 -49.03
N LEU A 167 0.97 35.56 -48.77
CA LEU A 167 0.06 36.55 -49.35
C LEU A 167 0.58 37.99 -49.09
N TRP A 168 1.30 38.19 -47.98
CA TRP A 168 1.99 39.43 -47.64
C TRP A 168 3.20 39.75 -48.52
N ASP A 169 3.98 38.75 -48.97
CA ASP A 169 5.07 38.96 -49.93
C ASP A 169 4.53 39.28 -51.33
N ALA A 170 3.42 38.66 -51.73
CA ALA A 170 2.74 38.97 -52.99
C ALA A 170 2.11 40.37 -52.97
N VAL A 171 1.50 40.79 -51.86
CA VAL A 171 0.95 42.15 -51.67
C VAL A 171 2.07 43.19 -51.54
N ALA A 172 3.18 42.88 -50.84
CA ALA A 172 4.34 43.75 -50.77
C ALA A 172 5.01 43.91 -52.15
N ALA A 173 5.11 42.84 -52.93
CA ALA A 173 5.59 42.88 -54.32
C ALA A 173 4.63 43.65 -55.24
N THR A 174 3.31 43.55 -55.04
CA THR A 174 2.30 44.29 -55.81
C THR A 174 2.30 45.78 -55.44
N ASN A 175 2.45 46.12 -54.16
CA ASN A 175 2.63 47.51 -53.70
C ASN A 175 3.96 48.10 -54.19
N ALA A 176 5.02 47.29 -54.26
CA ALA A 176 6.29 47.68 -54.87
C ALA A 176 6.17 47.88 -56.41
N ALA A 177 5.34 47.09 -57.09
CA ALA A 177 5.07 47.24 -58.53
C ALA A 177 4.15 48.44 -58.83
N GLY A 178 3.19 48.75 -57.95
CA GLY A 178 2.31 49.91 -58.06
C GLY A 178 3.02 51.26 -57.81
N ALA A 179 4.13 51.26 -57.07
CA ALA A 179 4.95 52.45 -56.85
C ALA A 179 5.71 52.93 -58.11
N ASN A 180 5.77 52.12 -59.17
CA ASN A 180 6.43 52.49 -60.44
C ASN A 180 5.50 53.10 -61.50
N ALA A 181 4.21 53.31 -61.19
CA ALA A 181 3.23 53.84 -62.14
C ALA A 181 2.28 54.88 -61.53
N CYS A 182 2.80 55.91 -60.86
CA CYS A 182 2.13 57.22 -60.70
C CYS A 182 2.99 58.21 -59.89
N SER A 183 3.91 58.88 -60.58
CA SER A 183 4.49 60.14 -60.09
C SER A 183 3.58 61.30 -60.49
N SER A 184 2.73 61.79 -59.57
CA SER A 184 2.48 63.22 -59.37
C SER A 184 1.34 63.51 -58.37
N SER A 185 1.61 64.51 -57.52
CA SER A 185 0.71 65.30 -56.64
C SER A 185 0.38 64.79 -55.23
N ASN A 186 1.15 65.30 -54.27
CA ASN A 186 0.73 65.70 -52.92
C ASN A 186 -0.48 66.68 -52.99
N PRO A 187 -1.40 66.71 -52.00
CA PRO A 187 -1.12 67.49 -50.79
C PRO A 187 -1.64 66.92 -49.45
N SER A 188 -0.80 67.11 -48.43
CA SER A 188 -1.08 67.72 -47.12
C SER A 188 -2.38 67.42 -46.34
N SER A 189 -2.13 67.04 -45.08
CA SER A 189 -2.64 67.66 -43.83
C SER A 189 -3.79 67.01 -43.04
N SER A 190 -3.45 66.79 -41.76
CA SER A 190 -4.26 66.87 -40.53
C SER A 190 -5.34 65.82 -40.26
N SER A 191 -5.13 65.02 -39.22
CA SER A 191 -5.72 65.30 -37.89
C SER A 191 -5.33 64.20 -36.89
N ALA A 192 -4.57 64.61 -35.87
CA ALA A 192 -4.38 63.84 -34.65
C ALA A 192 -5.57 64.12 -33.73
N ALA A 193 -6.25 63.07 -33.28
CA ALA A 193 -7.26 63.13 -32.23
C ALA A 193 -6.86 62.15 -31.11
N PRO A 194 -6.65 62.62 -29.87
CA PRO A 194 -6.52 61.74 -28.72
C PRO A 194 -7.89 61.56 -28.06
N LEU A 195 -8.31 60.32 -27.83
CA LEU A 195 -9.45 60.02 -26.96
C LEU A 195 -8.99 59.14 -25.80
N SER A 196 -9.05 59.75 -24.62
CA SER A 196 -8.84 59.19 -23.29
C SER A 196 -9.77 58.00 -23.00
N SER A 197 -9.25 57.03 -22.25
CA SER A 197 -10.08 56.13 -21.43
C SER A 197 -9.56 56.14 -20.00
N THR A 198 -10.20 56.97 -19.16
CA THR A 198 -10.09 56.92 -17.70
C THR A 198 -10.79 55.66 -17.20
N ILE A 199 -10.03 54.67 -16.74
CA ILE A 199 -10.59 53.51 -16.03
C ILE A 199 -10.60 53.83 -14.53
N SER A 200 -11.81 54.04 -14.02
CA SER A 200 -12.11 54.16 -12.59
C SER A 200 -12.10 52.77 -11.96
N HIS A 201 -11.07 52.45 -11.17
CA HIS A 201 -11.05 51.23 -10.35
C HIS A 201 -11.82 51.44 -9.04
N ARG A 202 -12.94 50.74 -8.92
CA ARG A 202 -13.64 50.44 -7.65
C ARG A 202 -13.21 49.04 -7.22
N PRO A 203 -12.70 48.80 -5.99
CA PRO A 203 -12.47 47.45 -5.53
C PRO A 203 -13.78 46.85 -5.01
N ALA A 204 -14.19 45.72 -5.59
CA ALA A 204 -15.16 44.83 -4.99
C ALA A 204 -14.41 43.71 -4.28
N ASN A 205 -14.76 43.57 -3.00
CA ASN A 205 -14.36 42.57 -2.02
C ASN A 205 -14.35 41.13 -2.58
N VAL A 206 -13.25 40.39 -2.39
CA VAL A 206 -13.19 38.94 -2.66
C VAL A 206 -12.93 38.21 -1.35
N THR A 207 -13.98 37.53 -0.91
CA THR A 207 -14.04 36.53 0.15
C THR A 207 -13.00 35.42 -0.07
N GLN A 208 -12.21 35.16 0.97
CA GLN A 208 -11.30 34.01 1.02
C GLN A 208 -12.10 32.70 1.06
N HIS A 209 -11.87 31.82 0.09
CA HIS A 209 -12.20 30.41 0.21
C HIS A 209 -10.94 29.57 0.04
N SER A 210 -10.38 29.19 1.18
CA SER A 210 -9.38 28.14 1.31
C SER A 210 -9.94 26.84 0.73
N SER A 211 -9.23 26.27 -0.25
CA SER A 211 -9.55 24.93 -0.78
C SER A 211 -8.35 24.02 -0.55
N SER A 212 -8.48 23.18 0.49
CA SER A 212 -7.69 21.99 0.70
C SER A 212 -8.06 20.94 -0.36
N SER A 213 -7.15 20.62 -1.27
CA SER A 213 -7.29 19.45 -2.15
C SER A 213 -6.36 18.34 -1.67
N LEU A 214 -6.94 17.42 -0.91
CA LEU A 214 -6.57 16.01 -0.94
C LEU A 214 -7.33 15.33 -2.10
N GLU A 215 -6.80 14.20 -2.54
CA GLU A 215 -7.41 13.19 -3.43
C GLU A 215 -7.30 13.48 -4.93
N ASN A 216 -6.34 12.84 -5.62
CA ASN A 216 -6.61 11.53 -6.23
C ASN A 216 -5.46 10.99 -7.13
N ASN A 217 -5.17 9.69 -6.89
CA ASN A 217 -4.95 8.65 -7.90
C ASN A 217 -3.57 8.47 -8.57
N THR A 218 -2.86 7.41 -8.17
CA THR A 218 -2.33 6.45 -9.15
C THR A 218 -2.34 5.05 -8.56
N ARG A 219 -3.34 4.28 -8.98
CA ARG A 219 -3.55 2.86 -8.69
C ARG A 219 -2.54 2.02 -9.49
N GLY A 220 -1.36 1.78 -8.92
CA GLY A 220 -0.41 0.79 -9.41
C GLY A 220 -0.67 -0.56 -8.76
N SER A 221 -1.34 -1.47 -9.47
CA SER A 221 -1.35 -2.90 -9.13
C SER A 221 0.08 -3.41 -9.17
N PHE A 222 0.67 -3.69 -8.01
CA PHE A 222 1.83 -4.57 -7.92
C PHE A 222 1.32 -5.94 -7.45
N GLU A 223 1.32 -6.89 -8.39
CA GLU A 223 1.19 -8.31 -8.09
C GLU A 223 2.22 -8.70 -7.02
N TYR A 224 1.74 -9.21 -5.90
CA TYR A 224 2.59 -9.92 -4.96
C TYR A 224 2.92 -11.29 -5.54
N SER A 225 4.13 -11.45 -6.06
CA SER A 225 4.71 -12.75 -6.35
C SER A 225 5.00 -13.48 -5.04
N TYR A 226 4.23 -14.55 -4.81
CA TYR A 226 4.31 -15.45 -3.67
C TYR A 226 5.65 -16.19 -3.70
N VAL A 227 6.62 -15.81 -2.85
CA VAL A 227 7.84 -16.61 -2.67
C VAL A 227 7.51 -17.77 -1.74
N LYS A 228 7.35 -18.96 -2.33
CA LYS A 228 7.14 -20.23 -1.64
C LYS A 228 8.43 -20.62 -0.90
N SER A 229 8.49 -20.35 0.40
CA SER A 229 9.57 -20.84 1.26
C SER A 229 9.39 -22.34 1.49
N TYR A 230 10.33 -23.14 0.99
CA TYR A 230 10.44 -24.57 1.25
C TYR A 230 10.57 -24.83 2.75
N THR A 231 9.63 -25.58 3.32
CA THR A 231 9.81 -26.30 4.57
C THR A 231 10.73 -27.49 4.30
N ILE A 232 11.95 -27.46 4.83
CA ILE A 232 12.79 -28.66 5.00
C ILE A 232 12.73 -29.02 6.48
N PHE A 233 11.82 -29.91 6.82
CA PHE A 233 11.86 -30.73 8.03
C PHE A 233 11.28 -32.09 7.65
N ASP A 234 12.18 -33.05 7.44
CA ASP A 234 11.99 -34.50 7.57
C ASP A 234 13.34 -35.15 7.18
N ASP A 235 13.86 -36.18 7.83
CA ASP A 235 13.52 -36.78 9.11
C ASP A 235 14.78 -37.57 9.50
N GLY A 236 15.33 -37.31 10.68
CA GLY A 236 16.46 -38.05 11.19
C GLY A 236 15.95 -39.25 11.96
N LYS A 237 15.81 -40.41 11.30
CA LYS A 237 15.83 -41.76 11.91
C LYS A 237 15.82 -42.89 10.87
N ASN A 238 16.99 -43.46 10.61
CA ASN A 238 17.31 -44.85 10.97
C ASN A 238 18.82 -45.05 10.96
#